data_AF-A1CM62-F1
#
_entry.id   AF-A1CM62-F1
#
_cell.length_a   1.000
_cell.length_b   1.000
_cell.length_c   1.000
_cell.angle_alpha   90.00
_cell.angle_beta   90.00
_cell.angle_gamma   90.00
#
_symmetry.space_group_name_H-M   'P 1'
#
loop_
_entity.id
_entity.type
_entity.pdbx_description
1 polymer ?
#
loop_
_entity_poly.entity_id
_entity_poly.type
_entity_poly.pdbx_seq_one_letter_code
_entity_poly.pdbx_strand_id
1 'polypeptide(L)'
;MPVTEFDFDALKEYITSSRDEILRGIAAKEKKKYVGSSSSMTSVLSHFHYLLSSWRPINASTLSQGFPDKLRTFTRLLRAPSAMFLRYQDGVYAIDADKEFDSANILMNLGKSLEKLLTLPKEDFERYRRTSTNKISAEEESAIPEAYHYSTTGDFVMRSQLDAYDPRLPGTGMFDLKTRAVVSIRMDVRNFEHGLGYEIRRRFGTYESYEREYFDMIRAAFLKYSLQVRVGRMDGIFVAFHNIERIFGFQYVSLPEMDEALHGQSDTSLGDAEFQLSIALWNKVLDKATAKFPKKSLRFHFETRDAQTPFMYIFAEPVTDEEIHAIQTKNSEKIEAYQRRILNLTPIEETEPSSSPAVLEKAESQPSSTPEIKTDVTSGKEAQAAQESSPPPTTTDQKPAAASTDSPSAESTPAPEQQAQPDEPRDLLAMTLIIKNKVNGFYVERPNEYRSTDDWTVQWELTELHGPQAQSLYAACQKRRQKALAGRGEDESDIAANVYIRKLRDISRRGRKYRQEEDKLDKEKGIVVLGESA
;
A
#
# COMPACT_ATOMS: atom_id res chain seq x y z
N MET A 1 6.47 22.87 -6.32
CA MET A 1 5.96 23.43 -5.05
C MET A 1 6.37 22.48 -3.93
N PRO A 2 7.15 22.94 -2.93
CA PRO A 2 7.48 22.13 -1.75
C PRO A 2 6.23 21.70 -0.97
N VAL A 3 6.32 20.60 -0.23
CA VAL A 3 5.24 20.09 0.64
C VAL A 3 4.75 21.16 1.62
N THR A 4 5.66 21.99 2.15
CA THR A 4 5.31 23.06 3.09
C THR A 4 4.47 24.19 2.47
N GLU A 5 4.53 24.37 1.15
CA GLU A 5 3.80 25.40 0.42
C GLU A 5 2.45 24.91 -0.13
N PHE A 6 2.28 23.59 -0.27
CA PHE A 6 1.06 23.00 -0.81
C PHE A 6 -0.04 22.94 0.24
N ASP A 7 -1.25 23.35 -0.12
CA ASP A 7 -2.41 23.33 0.76
C ASP A 7 -3.17 22.00 0.69
N PHE A 8 -2.78 21.05 1.55
CA PHE A 8 -3.41 19.73 1.60
C PHE A 8 -4.85 19.74 2.11
N ASP A 9 -5.25 20.80 2.83
CA ASP A 9 -6.60 20.97 3.33
C ASP A 9 -7.61 21.22 2.21
N ALA A 10 -7.16 21.79 1.08
CA ALA A 10 -7.98 21.99 -0.10
C ALA A 10 -8.31 20.70 -0.86
N LEU A 11 -7.54 19.62 -0.68
CA LEU A 11 -7.73 18.37 -1.42
C LEU A 11 -9.06 17.68 -1.08
N LYS A 12 -9.66 17.02 -2.06
CA LYS A 12 -10.88 16.22 -1.88
C LYS A 12 -10.71 15.08 -0.85
N GLU A 13 -11.78 14.75 -0.14
CA GLU A 13 -11.82 13.57 0.74
C GLU A 13 -11.85 12.27 -0.08
N TYR A 14 -11.11 11.26 0.38
CA TYR A 14 -11.15 9.94 -0.24
C TYR A 14 -12.45 9.22 0.14
N ILE A 15 -13.15 8.66 -0.85
CA ILE A 15 -14.40 7.92 -0.65
C ILE A 15 -14.10 6.42 -0.57
N THR A 16 -14.31 5.82 0.61
CA THR A 16 -14.23 4.36 0.81
C THR A 16 -15.34 3.64 0.05
N SER A 17 -15.17 2.33 -0.22
CA SER A 17 -16.18 1.54 -0.94
C SER A 17 -17.53 1.56 -0.22
N SER A 18 -17.51 1.53 1.12
CA SER A 18 -18.73 1.62 1.95
C SER A 18 -19.45 2.96 1.90
N ARG A 19 -18.73 4.06 1.60
CA ARG A 19 -19.30 5.42 1.50
C ARG A 19 -19.70 5.79 0.07
N ASP A 20 -19.39 4.94 -0.92
CA ASP A 20 -19.70 5.21 -2.33
C ASP A 20 -21.12 4.72 -2.69
N GLU A 21 -22.05 5.68 -2.72
CA GLU A 21 -23.45 5.42 -3.07
C GLU A 21 -23.65 5.04 -4.54
N ILE A 22 -22.80 5.56 -5.45
CA ILE A 22 -22.87 5.23 -6.88
C ILE A 22 -22.47 3.77 -7.06
N LEU A 23 -21.35 3.36 -6.46
CA LEU A 23 -20.87 1.97 -6.50
C LEU A 23 -21.91 1.00 -5.92
N ARG A 24 -22.52 1.34 -4.78
CA ARG A 24 -23.60 0.55 -4.18
C ARG A 24 -24.84 0.50 -5.08
N GLY A 25 -25.21 1.61 -5.71
CA GLY A 25 -26.32 1.69 -6.66
C GLY A 25 -26.11 0.81 -7.90
N ILE A 26 -24.89 0.79 -8.45
CA ILE A 26 -24.51 -0.10 -9.56
C ILE A 26 -24.65 -1.56 -9.13
N ALA A 27 -24.17 -1.92 -7.94
CA ALA A 27 -24.30 -3.28 -7.43
C ALA A 27 -25.77 -3.71 -7.25
N ALA A 28 -26.62 -2.84 -6.71
CA ALA A 28 -28.04 -3.10 -6.59
C ALA A 28 -28.71 -3.30 -7.96
N LYS A 29 -28.39 -2.44 -8.94
CA LYS A 29 -28.91 -2.52 -10.32
C LYS A 29 -28.48 -3.82 -11.02
N GLU A 30 -27.21 -4.18 -10.91
CA GLU A 30 -26.61 -5.36 -11.55
C GLU A 30 -26.79 -6.64 -10.71
N LYS A 31 -27.52 -6.56 -9.59
CA LYS A 31 -27.80 -7.66 -8.65
C LYS A 31 -26.54 -8.36 -8.15
N LYS A 32 -25.52 -7.57 -7.85
CA LYS A 32 -24.22 -8.00 -7.31
C LYS A 32 -24.20 -7.84 -5.79
N LYS A 33 -23.43 -8.70 -5.12
CA LYS A 33 -23.40 -8.76 -3.65
C LYS A 33 -22.23 -7.99 -3.06
N TYR A 34 -21.10 -7.96 -3.75
CA TYR A 34 -19.84 -7.45 -3.22
C TYR A 34 -19.39 -6.22 -4.00
N VAL A 35 -18.95 -5.19 -3.29
CA VAL A 35 -18.36 -4.00 -3.90
C VAL A 35 -17.00 -3.71 -3.31
N GLY A 36 -16.07 -3.22 -4.13
CA GLY A 36 -14.73 -2.87 -3.67
C GLY A 36 -14.04 -1.89 -4.61
N SER A 37 -12.95 -1.31 -4.13
CA SER A 37 -12.07 -0.47 -4.93
C SER A 37 -10.76 -1.18 -5.22
N SER A 38 -10.07 -0.78 -6.28
CA SER A 38 -8.74 -1.33 -6.61
C SER A 38 -7.79 -1.27 -5.40
N SER A 39 -7.80 -0.16 -4.66
CA SER A 39 -7.03 0.02 -3.42
C SER A 39 -7.41 -0.95 -2.29
N SER A 40 -8.70 -1.23 -2.06
CA SER A 40 -9.15 -2.09 -0.96
C SER A 40 -9.03 -3.59 -1.26
N MET A 41 -8.99 -3.98 -2.54
CA MET A 41 -9.00 -5.38 -2.97
C MET A 41 -7.61 -5.98 -3.19
N THR A 42 -6.64 -5.17 -3.61
CA THR A 42 -5.32 -5.64 -4.08
C THR A 42 -4.51 -6.44 -3.05
N SER A 43 -4.59 -6.10 -1.76
CA SER A 43 -3.87 -6.82 -0.70
C SER A 43 -4.37 -8.25 -0.52
N VAL A 44 -5.69 -8.48 -0.59
CA VAL A 44 -6.30 -9.80 -0.52
C VAL A 44 -6.03 -10.58 -1.81
N LEU A 45 -6.16 -9.93 -2.97
CA LEU A 45 -5.87 -10.54 -4.28
C LEU A 45 -4.40 -11.02 -4.40
N SER A 46 -3.47 -10.33 -3.75
CA SER A 46 -2.06 -10.75 -3.68
C SER A 46 -1.91 -12.14 -3.03
N HIS A 47 -2.72 -12.45 -2.00
CA HIS A 47 -2.71 -13.78 -1.39
C HIS A 47 -3.24 -14.87 -2.33
N PHE A 48 -4.24 -14.57 -3.16
CA PHE A 48 -4.72 -15.49 -4.19
C PHE A 48 -3.66 -15.70 -5.27
N HIS A 49 -2.93 -14.66 -5.68
CA HIS A 49 -1.75 -14.80 -6.54
C HIS A 49 -0.70 -15.74 -5.93
N TYR A 50 -0.34 -15.56 -4.65
CA TYR A 50 0.63 -16.44 -3.98
C TYR A 50 0.17 -17.90 -3.96
N LEU A 51 -1.13 -18.13 -3.79
CA LEU A 51 -1.71 -19.47 -3.76
C LEU A 51 -1.72 -20.11 -5.16
N LEU A 52 -2.28 -19.42 -6.15
CA LEU A 52 -2.42 -19.90 -7.53
C LEU A 52 -1.08 -20.12 -8.22
N SER A 53 -0.11 -19.23 -7.97
CA SER A 53 1.21 -19.26 -8.57
C SER A 53 2.21 -20.16 -7.85
N SER A 54 1.80 -20.83 -6.76
CA SER A 54 2.71 -21.58 -5.87
C SER A 54 3.93 -20.73 -5.48
N TRP A 55 3.70 -19.54 -4.93
CA TRP A 55 4.74 -18.57 -4.56
C TRP A 55 5.76 -18.30 -5.67
N ARG A 56 5.29 -18.02 -6.89
CA ARG A 56 6.17 -17.77 -8.04
C ARG A 56 7.23 -16.70 -7.70
N PRO A 57 8.52 -17.00 -7.92
CA PRO A 57 9.57 -16.00 -7.78
C PRO A 57 9.43 -14.93 -8.86
N ILE A 58 9.80 -13.70 -8.52
CA ILE A 58 9.88 -12.62 -9.50
C ILE A 58 10.93 -12.95 -10.57
N ASN A 59 10.64 -12.56 -11.80
CA ASN A 59 11.57 -12.61 -12.92
C ASN A 59 12.38 -11.30 -12.95
N ALA A 60 13.68 -11.42 -12.73
CA ALA A 60 14.63 -10.29 -12.71
C ALA A 60 15.53 -10.29 -13.96
N SER A 61 15.15 -10.98 -15.03
CA SER A 61 15.94 -11.07 -16.27
C SER A 61 16.12 -9.73 -16.99
N THR A 62 15.25 -8.75 -16.71
CA THR A 62 15.34 -7.38 -17.23
C THR A 62 16.45 -6.55 -16.57
N LEU A 63 17.05 -7.04 -15.48
CA LEU A 63 18.19 -6.41 -14.82
C LEU A 63 19.51 -6.88 -15.42
N SER A 64 20.59 -6.12 -15.18
CA SER A 64 21.92 -6.55 -15.59
C SER A 64 22.35 -7.83 -14.88
N GLN A 65 23.11 -8.67 -15.59
CA GLN A 65 23.68 -9.90 -15.02
C GLN A 65 24.56 -9.64 -13.79
N GLY A 66 25.16 -8.45 -13.70
CA GLY A 66 26.01 -8.03 -12.59
C GLY A 66 25.24 -7.50 -11.37
N PHE A 67 23.91 -7.45 -11.41
CA PHE A 67 23.12 -6.96 -10.28
C PHE A 67 23.28 -7.89 -9.07
N PRO A 68 23.75 -7.38 -7.91
CA PRO A 68 24.26 -8.25 -6.84
C PRO A 68 23.16 -8.94 -6.04
N ASP A 69 21.93 -8.43 -6.07
CA ASP A 69 20.86 -8.95 -5.22
C ASP A 69 20.21 -10.19 -5.85
N LYS A 70 20.24 -11.29 -5.10
CA LYS A 70 19.76 -12.61 -5.56
C LYS A 70 18.37 -12.94 -5.06
N LEU A 71 17.78 -12.11 -4.20
CA LEU A 71 16.43 -12.34 -3.71
C LEU A 71 15.42 -12.26 -4.87
N ARG A 72 14.57 -13.27 -4.99
CA ARG A 72 13.50 -13.34 -6.00
C ARG A 72 12.11 -13.42 -5.37
N THR A 73 12.01 -13.15 -4.08
CA THR A 73 10.75 -13.16 -3.33
C THR A 73 10.20 -11.75 -3.18
N PHE A 74 8.87 -11.65 -3.09
CA PHE A 74 8.20 -10.42 -2.63
C PHE A 74 8.71 -9.99 -1.25
N THR A 75 8.62 -8.70 -0.96
CA THR A 75 9.06 -8.18 0.34
C THR A 75 8.27 -8.77 1.50
N ARG A 76 8.88 -8.77 2.69
CA ARG A 76 8.23 -9.24 3.93
C ARG A 76 6.86 -8.59 4.16
N LEU A 77 6.71 -7.32 3.78
CA LEU A 77 5.49 -6.55 3.94
C LEU A 77 4.36 -7.07 3.05
N LEU A 78 4.65 -7.27 1.76
CA LEU A 78 3.66 -7.84 0.82
C LEU A 78 3.26 -9.28 1.18
N ARG A 79 4.16 -10.04 1.80
CA ARG A 79 3.91 -11.41 2.25
C ARG A 79 3.16 -11.51 3.58
N ALA A 80 2.96 -10.39 4.29
CA ALA A 80 2.27 -10.38 5.57
C ALA A 80 0.77 -10.68 5.39
N PRO A 81 0.08 -11.18 6.42
CA PRO A 81 -1.37 -11.40 6.34
C PRO A 81 -2.12 -10.12 5.96
N SER A 82 -3.04 -10.24 5.00
CA SER A 82 -3.96 -9.16 4.65
C SER A 82 -5.19 -9.19 5.54
N ALA A 83 -5.72 -8.01 5.86
CA ALA A 83 -6.97 -7.86 6.59
C ALA A 83 -7.87 -6.86 5.88
N MET A 84 -9.18 -7.07 5.99
CA MET A 84 -10.19 -6.19 5.41
C MET A 84 -11.49 -6.23 6.23
N PHE A 85 -12.31 -5.20 6.06
CA PHE A 85 -13.69 -5.20 6.52
C PHE A 85 -14.62 -5.45 5.34
N LEU A 86 -15.58 -6.34 5.54
CA LEU A 86 -16.71 -6.55 4.67
C LEU A 86 -17.96 -5.95 5.35
N ARG A 87 -18.27 -4.70 5.01
CA ARG A 87 -19.35 -3.92 5.66
C ARG A 87 -20.67 -4.18 4.99
N TYR A 88 -21.67 -4.62 5.74
CA TYR A 88 -23.01 -4.84 5.21
C TYR A 88 -23.84 -3.55 5.23
N GLN A 89 -24.43 -3.19 4.09
CA GLN A 89 -25.37 -2.07 3.98
C GLN A 89 -26.38 -2.32 2.87
N ASP A 90 -27.68 -2.27 3.20
CA ASP A 90 -28.79 -2.33 2.24
C ASP A 90 -28.74 -3.50 1.23
N GLY A 91 -28.32 -4.68 1.70
CA GLY A 91 -28.25 -5.89 0.87
C GLY A 91 -26.94 -6.04 0.08
N VAL A 92 -26.02 -5.09 0.18
CA VAL A 92 -24.70 -5.10 -0.44
C VAL A 92 -23.61 -5.16 0.62
N TYR A 93 -22.50 -5.81 0.30
CA TYR A 93 -21.33 -5.92 1.16
C TYR A 93 -20.15 -5.17 0.55
N ALA A 94 -19.70 -4.10 1.22
CA ALA A 94 -18.59 -3.26 0.78
C ALA A 94 -17.25 -3.68 1.40
N ILE A 95 -16.22 -3.76 0.57
CA ILE A 95 -14.86 -4.14 0.96
C ILE A 95 -14.06 -2.86 1.23
N ASP A 96 -13.70 -2.67 2.50
CA ASP A 96 -12.84 -1.61 2.98
C ASP A 96 -11.51 -2.18 3.50
N ALA A 97 -10.43 -1.46 3.30
CA ALA A 97 -9.11 -1.84 3.82
C ALA A 97 -9.09 -1.76 5.35
N ASP A 98 -8.36 -2.67 5.99
CA ASP A 98 -8.10 -2.63 7.43
C ASP A 98 -6.90 -1.75 7.76
N LYS A 99 -7.17 -0.64 8.45
CA LYS A 99 -6.19 0.40 8.81
C LYS A 99 -5.63 0.28 10.22
N GLU A 100 -5.80 -0.85 10.92
CA GLU A 100 -5.42 -0.99 12.34
C GLU A 100 -3.95 -0.60 12.62
N PHE A 101 -3.06 -0.89 11.65
CA PHE A 101 -1.63 -0.62 11.76
C PHE A 101 -1.15 0.43 10.77
N ASP A 102 -2.06 1.23 10.23
CA ASP A 102 -1.68 2.39 9.43
C ASP A 102 -0.88 3.35 10.31
N SER A 103 0.16 3.93 9.70
CA SER A 103 0.96 4.94 10.37
C SER A 103 1.15 6.15 9.48
N ALA A 104 1.40 7.26 10.15
CA ALA A 104 1.70 8.53 9.52
C ALA A 104 2.90 8.39 8.59
N ASN A 105 2.79 8.97 7.39
CA ASN A 105 3.88 9.06 6.44
C ASN A 105 3.68 10.29 5.55
N ILE A 106 4.77 10.98 5.22
CA ILE A 106 4.75 12.14 4.33
C ILE A 106 4.39 11.76 2.88
N LEU A 107 4.73 10.54 2.48
CA LEU A 107 4.61 10.05 1.10
C LEU A 107 3.17 10.01 0.60
N MET A 108 2.22 9.73 1.48
CA MET A 108 0.79 9.71 1.16
C MET A 108 0.31 11.07 0.64
N ASN A 109 0.58 12.15 1.38
CA ASN A 109 0.19 13.50 0.98
C ASN A 109 0.95 13.94 -0.28
N LEU A 110 2.25 13.65 -0.33
CA LEU A 110 3.07 13.96 -1.49
C LEU A 110 2.55 13.27 -2.77
N GLY A 111 2.03 12.05 -2.67
CA GLY A 111 1.39 11.35 -3.78
C GLY A 111 0.29 12.19 -4.43
N LYS A 112 -0.64 12.76 -3.65
CA LYS A 112 -1.72 13.63 -4.18
C LYS A 112 -1.20 14.90 -4.82
N SER A 113 -0.26 15.55 -4.16
CA SER A 113 0.33 16.79 -4.68
C SER A 113 1.05 16.53 -6.01
N LEU A 114 1.79 15.42 -6.11
CA LEU A 114 2.47 15.03 -7.34
C LEU A 114 1.51 14.57 -8.43
N GLU A 115 0.42 13.88 -8.09
CA GLU A 115 -0.63 13.54 -9.05
C GLU A 115 -1.22 14.81 -9.69
N LYS A 116 -1.58 15.81 -8.87
CA LYS A 116 -2.05 17.12 -9.36
C LYS A 116 -0.99 17.85 -10.18
N LEU A 117 0.28 17.82 -9.74
CA LEU A 117 1.40 18.41 -10.48
C LEU A 117 1.54 17.81 -11.88
N LEU A 118 1.28 16.51 -12.03
CA LEU A 118 1.48 15.76 -13.27
C LEU A 118 0.24 15.73 -14.17
N THR A 119 -0.92 16.18 -13.68
CA THR A 119 -2.21 16.12 -14.41
C THR A 119 -2.82 17.49 -14.69
N LEU A 120 -2.45 18.53 -13.95
CA LEU A 120 -3.02 19.87 -14.11
C LEU A 120 -2.09 20.80 -14.89
N PRO A 121 -2.67 21.78 -15.63
CA PRO A 121 -1.93 22.95 -16.07
C PRO A 121 -1.25 23.66 -14.90
N LYS A 122 -0.14 24.34 -15.18
CA LYS A 122 0.68 25.00 -14.15
C LYS A 122 -0.13 26.04 -13.38
N GLU A 123 -0.90 26.87 -14.08
CA GLU A 123 -1.75 27.91 -13.51
C GLU A 123 -2.77 27.34 -12.51
N ASP A 124 -3.36 26.19 -12.80
CA ASP A 124 -4.32 25.51 -11.92
C ASP A 124 -3.63 24.87 -10.73
N PHE A 125 -2.47 24.24 -10.95
CA PHE A 125 -1.69 23.66 -9.85
C PHE A 125 -1.21 24.72 -8.85
N GLU A 126 -0.86 25.92 -9.30
CA GLU A 126 -0.46 27.03 -8.44
C GLU A 126 -1.61 27.55 -7.54
N ARG A 127 -2.87 27.23 -7.86
CA ARG A 127 -4.02 27.55 -6.99
C ARG A 127 -4.03 26.74 -5.70
N TYR A 128 -3.31 25.62 -5.63
CA TYR A 128 -3.14 24.84 -4.39
C TYR A 128 -2.01 25.38 -3.51
N ARG A 129 -1.30 26.44 -3.92
CA ARG A 129 -0.30 27.07 -3.05
C ARG A 129 -0.99 27.80 -1.90
N ARG A 130 -0.51 27.61 -0.67
CA ARG A 130 -1.05 28.29 0.54
C ARG A 130 -1.08 29.82 0.41
N THR A 131 -0.11 30.40 -0.30
CA THR A 131 0.02 31.85 -0.52
C THR A 131 -0.68 32.35 -1.79
N SER A 132 -1.35 31.47 -2.54
CA SER A 132 -2.02 31.85 -3.79
C SER A 132 -3.14 32.86 -3.52
N THR A 133 -3.18 33.93 -4.31
CA THR A 133 -4.25 34.94 -4.26
C THR A 133 -5.55 34.43 -4.88
N ASN A 134 -5.47 33.42 -5.77
CA ASN A 134 -6.61 32.75 -6.40
C ASN A 134 -6.67 31.28 -5.95
N LYS A 135 -6.69 31.07 -4.63
CA LYS A 135 -6.65 29.74 -4.02
C LYS A 135 -7.92 28.95 -4.33
N ILE A 136 -7.77 27.67 -4.69
CA ILE A 136 -8.91 26.76 -4.83
C ILE A 136 -9.52 26.48 -3.45
N SER A 137 -10.85 26.58 -3.34
CA SER A 137 -11.56 26.26 -2.09
C SER A 137 -11.83 24.76 -2.00
N ALA A 138 -12.05 24.24 -0.79
CA ALA A 138 -12.39 22.82 -0.60
C ALA A 138 -13.72 22.45 -1.27
N GLU A 139 -14.67 23.39 -1.32
CA GLU A 139 -15.96 23.23 -2.01
C GLU A 139 -15.77 23.16 -3.52
N GLU A 140 -14.94 24.04 -4.08
CA GLU A 140 -14.60 24.02 -5.50
C GLU A 140 -13.89 22.72 -5.89
N GLU A 141 -12.87 22.30 -5.11
CA GLU A 141 -12.18 21.03 -5.34
C GLU A 141 -13.14 19.84 -5.27
N SER A 142 -14.05 19.83 -4.29
CA SER A 142 -15.01 18.74 -4.12
C SER A 142 -16.03 18.66 -5.25
N ALA A 143 -16.32 19.79 -5.91
CA ALA A 143 -17.20 19.86 -7.06
C ALA A 143 -16.55 19.35 -8.36
N ILE A 144 -15.21 19.25 -8.41
CA ILE A 144 -14.52 18.66 -9.56
C ILE A 144 -14.83 17.15 -9.61
N PRO A 145 -15.43 16.67 -10.72
CA PRO A 145 -15.75 15.25 -10.87
C PRO A 145 -14.46 14.43 -10.99
N GLU A 146 -14.42 13.30 -10.29
CA GLU A 146 -13.37 12.30 -10.47
C GLU A 146 -13.80 11.27 -11.51
N ALA A 147 -12.85 10.84 -12.34
CA ALA A 147 -13.09 9.81 -13.33
C ALA A 147 -12.95 8.43 -12.69
N TYR A 148 -13.99 7.61 -12.79
CA TYR A 148 -14.01 6.24 -12.30
C TYR A 148 -14.34 5.26 -13.42
N HIS A 149 -13.67 4.12 -13.41
CA HIS A 149 -14.05 2.93 -14.15
C HIS A 149 -14.74 1.93 -13.23
N TYR A 150 -15.85 1.36 -13.69
CA TYR A 150 -16.59 0.32 -12.98
C TYR A 150 -16.57 -0.97 -13.80
N SER A 151 -16.14 -2.06 -13.18
CA SER A 151 -16.06 -3.38 -13.81
C SER A 151 -16.78 -4.43 -12.95
N THR A 152 -17.24 -5.51 -13.59
CA THR A 152 -17.94 -6.61 -12.89
C THR A 152 -17.34 -7.96 -13.23
N THR A 153 -17.13 -8.80 -12.20
CA THR A 153 -16.75 -10.21 -12.34
C THR A 153 -17.44 -11.00 -11.23
N GLY A 154 -18.14 -12.09 -11.57
CA GLY A 154 -18.91 -12.86 -10.59
C GLY A 154 -19.97 -11.99 -9.89
N ASP A 155 -19.98 -12.01 -8.56
CA ASP A 155 -20.83 -11.18 -7.71
C ASP A 155 -20.17 -9.86 -7.28
N PHE A 156 -19.03 -9.49 -7.87
CA PHE A 156 -18.32 -8.23 -7.58
C PHE A 156 -18.69 -7.12 -8.55
N VAL A 157 -18.84 -5.91 -8.02
CA VAL A 157 -18.62 -4.64 -8.75
C VAL A 157 -17.35 -4.01 -8.19
N MET A 158 -16.43 -3.65 -9.06
CA MET A 158 -15.14 -3.08 -8.71
C MET A 158 -15.03 -1.66 -9.28
N ARG A 159 -14.52 -0.73 -8.48
CA ARG A 159 -14.23 0.65 -8.89
C ARG A 159 -12.73 0.87 -8.97
N SER A 160 -12.26 1.50 -10.04
CA SER A 160 -10.93 2.12 -10.07
C SER A 160 -11.05 3.59 -10.40
N GLN A 161 -10.29 4.41 -9.67
CA GLN A 161 -10.01 5.78 -10.10
C GLN A 161 -9.10 5.73 -11.33
N LEU A 162 -9.29 6.69 -12.24
CA LEU A 162 -8.52 6.84 -13.45
C LEU A 162 -7.73 8.14 -13.37
N ASP A 163 -6.41 8.05 -13.48
CA ASP A 163 -5.52 9.19 -13.24
C ASP A 163 -5.21 9.95 -14.54
N ALA A 164 -4.87 9.23 -15.62
CA ALA A 164 -4.43 9.84 -16.86
C ALA A 164 -4.86 9.08 -18.12
N TYR A 165 -4.98 9.81 -19.21
CA TYR A 165 -5.30 9.32 -20.54
C TYR A 165 -4.33 9.90 -21.57
N ASP A 166 -3.80 9.06 -22.45
CA ASP A 166 -3.02 9.49 -23.61
C ASP A 166 -3.33 8.61 -24.84
N PRO A 167 -3.83 9.20 -25.94
CA PRO A 167 -4.22 8.45 -27.14
C PRO A 167 -3.03 7.81 -27.88
N ARG A 168 -1.78 8.14 -27.51
CA ARG A 168 -0.57 7.53 -28.10
C ARG A 168 -0.27 6.15 -27.52
N LEU A 169 -0.82 5.84 -26.35
CA LEU A 169 -0.67 4.52 -25.74
C LEU A 169 -1.58 3.49 -26.43
N PRO A 170 -1.15 2.22 -26.51
CA PRO A 170 -1.99 1.16 -27.06
C PRO A 170 -3.20 0.89 -26.14
N GLY A 171 -4.19 0.15 -26.65
CA GLY A 171 -5.33 -0.31 -25.85
C GLY A 171 -6.34 0.79 -25.56
N THR A 172 -6.61 1.06 -24.29
CA THR A 172 -7.59 2.08 -23.87
C THR A 172 -7.02 3.50 -23.86
N GLY A 173 -5.70 3.63 -23.82
CA GLY A 173 -5.00 4.89 -23.58
C GLY A 173 -5.00 5.32 -22.11
N MET A 174 -5.68 4.58 -21.22
CA MET A 174 -5.77 4.90 -19.79
C MET A 174 -4.58 4.32 -19.04
N PHE A 175 -4.00 5.09 -18.14
CA PHE A 175 -2.92 4.62 -17.27
C PHE A 175 -2.99 5.30 -15.91
N ASP A 176 -2.40 4.61 -14.94
CA ASP A 176 -2.37 5.03 -13.55
C ASP A 176 -1.08 5.81 -13.27
N LEU A 177 -1.15 6.86 -12.45
CA LEU A 177 0.00 7.65 -12.06
C LEU A 177 0.51 7.18 -10.70
N LYS A 178 1.82 6.95 -10.63
CA LYS A 178 2.47 6.54 -9.39
C LYS A 178 3.74 7.35 -9.17
N THR A 179 4.03 7.62 -7.91
CA THR A 179 5.26 8.26 -7.51
C THR A 179 6.08 7.27 -6.70
N ARG A 180 7.38 7.27 -6.93
CA ARG A 180 8.32 6.37 -6.28
C ARG A 180 9.42 7.16 -5.61
N ALA A 181 9.31 7.28 -4.30
CA ALA A 181 10.39 7.81 -3.47
C ALA A 181 11.58 6.85 -3.54
N VAL A 182 12.80 7.39 -3.66
CA VAL A 182 14.05 6.62 -3.64
C VAL A 182 14.24 5.87 -2.32
N VAL A 183 15.07 4.84 -2.38
CA VAL A 183 15.32 3.92 -1.26
C VAL A 183 15.72 4.63 0.04
N SER A 184 16.48 5.73 0.00
CA SER A 184 16.85 6.50 1.21
C SER A 184 15.65 7.03 1.98
N ILE A 185 14.59 7.41 1.27
CA ILE A 185 13.35 7.91 1.86
C ILE A 185 12.49 6.74 2.35
N ARG A 186 12.34 5.68 1.53
CA ARG A 186 11.49 4.53 1.87
C ARG A 186 11.97 3.77 3.11
N MET A 187 13.27 3.77 3.38
CA MET A 187 13.86 3.08 4.52
C MET A 187 13.78 3.88 5.82
N ASP A 188 13.56 5.18 5.75
CA ASP A 188 13.62 6.09 6.90
C ASP A 188 12.59 7.21 6.75
N VAL A 189 11.33 6.82 6.55
CA VAL A 189 10.23 7.75 6.21
C VAL A 189 9.97 8.77 7.33
N ARG A 190 10.21 8.40 8.60
CA ARG A 190 10.03 9.31 9.74
C ARG A 190 11.10 10.40 9.82
N ASN A 191 12.32 10.11 9.34
CA ASN A 191 13.46 11.04 9.32
C ASN A 191 13.92 11.28 7.87
N PHE A 192 12.95 11.44 6.97
CA PHE A 192 13.15 11.54 5.53
C PHE A 192 14.11 12.70 5.16
N GLU A 193 14.22 13.73 6.01
CA GLU A 193 15.12 14.87 5.87
C GLU A 193 16.59 14.42 5.72
N HIS A 194 16.96 13.30 6.34
CA HIS A 194 18.29 12.73 6.18
C HIS A 194 18.51 12.03 4.83
N GLY A 195 17.43 11.58 4.18
CA GLY A 195 17.44 10.87 2.91
C GLY A 195 17.31 11.76 1.66
N LEU A 196 16.96 13.03 1.82
CA LEU A 196 16.67 13.97 0.72
C LEU A 196 17.80 14.07 -0.32
N GLY A 197 19.06 14.02 0.10
CA GLY A 197 20.17 14.16 -0.84
C GLY A 197 20.47 12.96 -1.74
N TYR A 198 19.73 11.86 -1.64
CA TYR A 198 19.93 10.71 -2.51
C TYR A 198 19.30 10.97 -3.88
N GLU A 199 20.08 10.78 -4.95
CA GLU A 199 19.60 10.95 -6.33
C GLU A 199 19.90 9.71 -7.19
N ILE A 200 19.05 9.45 -8.18
CA ILE A 200 19.34 8.46 -9.22
C ILE A 200 20.30 9.11 -10.23
N ARG A 201 21.56 8.69 -10.21
CA ARG A 201 22.64 9.27 -11.03
C ARG A 201 23.17 8.33 -12.10
N ARG A 202 22.85 7.04 -11.99
CA ARG A 202 23.38 5.99 -12.88
C ARG A 202 22.25 5.06 -13.33
N ARG A 203 22.45 4.41 -14.48
CA ARG A 203 21.51 3.37 -14.95
C ARG A 203 21.64 2.08 -14.12
N PHE A 204 22.87 1.65 -13.88
CA PHE A 204 23.20 0.36 -13.26
C PHE A 204 23.86 0.53 -11.89
N GLY A 205 23.72 -0.47 -11.02
CA GLY A 205 24.38 -0.53 -9.72
C GLY A 205 23.43 -0.73 -8.54
N THR A 206 23.99 -0.76 -7.33
CA THR A 206 23.23 -1.06 -6.08
C THR A 206 22.66 0.17 -5.39
N TYR A 207 23.26 1.34 -5.61
CA TYR A 207 22.88 2.62 -5.01
C TYR A 207 22.99 3.72 -6.05
N GLU A 208 22.25 4.82 -5.84
CA GLU A 208 22.16 5.97 -6.75
C GLU A 208 21.84 5.53 -8.20
N SER A 209 21.10 4.42 -8.35
CA SER A 209 20.88 3.75 -9.64
C SER A 209 19.41 3.46 -9.92
N TYR A 210 19.04 3.59 -11.19
CA TYR A 210 17.71 3.23 -11.68
C TYR A 210 17.43 1.74 -11.48
N GLU A 211 18.40 0.89 -11.83
CA GLU A 211 18.29 -0.58 -11.70
C GLU A 211 17.93 -1.04 -10.29
N ARG A 212 18.47 -0.37 -9.26
CA ARG A 212 18.11 -0.65 -7.86
C ARG A 212 16.64 -0.32 -7.59
N GLU A 213 16.20 0.87 -8.01
CA GLU A 213 14.84 1.33 -7.75
C GLU A 213 13.80 0.50 -8.49
N TYR A 214 14.13 0.06 -9.71
CA TYR A 214 13.30 -0.81 -10.53
C TYR A 214 13.23 -2.24 -9.95
N PHE A 215 14.36 -2.82 -9.50
CA PHE A 215 14.34 -4.13 -8.80
C PHE A 215 13.48 -4.10 -7.53
N ASP A 216 13.63 -3.07 -6.71
CA ASP A 216 12.81 -2.91 -5.52
C ASP A 216 11.32 -2.78 -5.90
N MET A 217 11.02 -2.10 -7.01
CA MET A 217 9.66 -1.92 -7.53
C MET A 217 9.03 -3.25 -7.98
N ILE A 218 9.79 -4.12 -8.67
CA ILE A 218 9.32 -5.46 -9.04
C ILE A 218 8.89 -6.23 -7.77
N ARG A 219 9.72 -6.19 -6.73
CA ARG A 219 9.51 -6.99 -5.51
C ARG A 219 8.43 -6.47 -4.57
N ALA A 220 8.07 -5.19 -4.68
CA ALA A 220 7.26 -4.53 -3.67
C ALA A 220 6.08 -3.71 -4.22
N ALA A 221 6.05 -3.43 -5.53
CA ALA A 221 5.01 -2.64 -6.19
C ALA A 221 4.23 -3.42 -7.24
N PHE A 222 4.95 -4.13 -8.11
CA PHE A 222 4.41 -4.57 -9.40
C PHE A 222 3.17 -5.43 -9.26
N LEU A 223 3.12 -6.33 -8.27
CA LEU A 223 1.93 -7.15 -8.05
C LEU A 223 0.69 -6.30 -7.74
N LYS A 224 0.85 -5.26 -6.92
CA LYS A 224 -0.26 -4.34 -6.62
C LYS A 224 -0.65 -3.55 -7.86
N TYR A 225 0.33 -3.00 -8.57
CA TYR A 225 0.10 -2.21 -9.78
C TYR A 225 -0.58 -3.02 -10.88
N SER A 226 -0.13 -4.24 -11.15
CA SER A 226 -0.73 -5.11 -12.18
C SER A 226 -2.19 -5.46 -11.84
N LEU A 227 -2.50 -5.66 -10.56
CA LEU A 227 -3.87 -5.86 -10.08
C LEU A 227 -4.73 -4.58 -10.22
N GLN A 228 -4.19 -3.40 -9.91
CA GLN A 228 -4.89 -2.12 -10.09
C GLN A 228 -5.21 -1.85 -11.57
N VAL A 229 -4.21 -2.05 -12.43
CA VAL A 229 -4.33 -1.91 -13.88
C VAL A 229 -5.42 -2.84 -14.43
N ARG A 230 -5.47 -4.09 -13.97
CA ARG A 230 -6.53 -5.05 -14.35
C ARG A 230 -7.92 -4.65 -13.87
N VAL A 231 -8.05 -4.23 -12.60
CA VAL A 231 -9.33 -3.78 -12.04
C VAL A 231 -9.87 -2.56 -12.79
N GLY A 232 -8.98 -1.61 -13.10
CA GLY A 232 -9.32 -0.36 -13.79
C GLY A 232 -9.34 -0.43 -15.31
N ARG A 233 -9.02 -1.58 -15.92
CA ARG A 233 -8.87 -1.75 -17.37
C ARG A 233 -7.92 -0.73 -17.99
N MET A 234 -6.78 -0.52 -17.34
CA MET A 234 -5.73 0.40 -17.79
C MET A 234 -4.66 -0.37 -18.58
N ASP A 235 -3.80 0.35 -19.31
CA ASP A 235 -2.75 -0.23 -20.16
C ASP A 235 -1.39 -0.33 -19.46
N GLY A 236 -1.24 0.36 -18.33
CA GLY A 236 0.01 0.39 -17.55
C GLY A 236 0.00 1.46 -16.47
N ILE A 237 1.20 1.73 -15.96
CA ILE A 237 1.46 2.75 -14.95
C ILE A 237 2.54 3.71 -15.43
N PHE A 238 2.46 4.96 -15.01
CA PHE A 238 3.52 5.95 -15.22
C PHE A 238 4.11 6.35 -13.88
N VAL A 239 5.40 6.11 -13.70
CA VAL A 239 6.13 6.23 -12.44
C VAL A 239 7.02 7.46 -12.48
N ALA A 240 6.84 8.38 -11.53
CA ALA A 240 7.74 9.50 -11.28
C ALA A 240 8.69 9.17 -10.12
N PHE A 241 10.00 9.09 -10.39
CA PHE A 241 11.01 8.83 -9.35
C PHE A 241 11.45 10.13 -8.68
N HIS A 242 11.46 10.18 -7.35
CA HIS A 242 11.77 11.41 -6.60
C HIS A 242 12.46 11.15 -5.26
N ASN A 243 13.05 12.19 -4.67
CA ASN A 243 13.54 12.23 -3.28
C ASN A 243 12.73 13.17 -2.39
N ILE A 244 11.51 13.53 -2.81
CA ILE A 244 10.60 14.52 -2.18
C ILE A 244 10.91 15.96 -2.61
N GLU A 245 12.18 16.33 -2.74
CA GLU A 245 12.58 17.67 -3.20
C GLU A 245 12.56 17.81 -4.73
N ARG A 246 12.93 16.74 -5.44
CA ARG A 246 13.15 16.73 -6.88
C ARG A 246 12.65 15.43 -7.51
N ILE A 247 12.12 15.55 -8.74
CA ILE A 247 11.86 14.43 -9.65
C ILE A 247 13.11 14.20 -10.52
N PHE A 248 13.55 12.95 -10.60
CA PHE A 248 14.75 12.55 -11.35
C PHE A 248 14.44 12.13 -12.78
N GLY A 249 13.26 11.57 -12.97
CA GLY A 249 12.86 11.00 -14.23
C GLY A 249 11.55 10.27 -14.11
N PHE A 250 11.05 9.87 -15.27
CA PHE A 250 9.77 9.21 -15.43
C PHE A 250 9.95 7.89 -16.17
N GLN A 251 9.09 6.93 -15.88
CA GLN A 251 9.03 5.66 -16.60
C GLN A 251 7.59 5.23 -16.79
N TYR A 252 7.22 4.92 -18.02
CA TYR A 252 6.02 4.13 -18.28
C TYR A 252 6.36 2.64 -18.16
N VAL A 253 5.58 1.90 -17.38
CA VAL A 253 5.67 0.44 -17.23
C VAL A 253 4.35 -0.16 -17.69
N SER A 254 4.40 -0.91 -18.79
CA SER A 254 3.20 -1.51 -19.39
C SER A 254 2.71 -2.74 -18.60
N LEU A 255 1.44 -3.13 -18.75
CA LEU A 255 0.94 -4.38 -18.19
C LEU A 255 1.74 -5.62 -18.63
N PRO A 256 2.09 -5.80 -19.93
CA PRO A 256 3.01 -6.85 -20.38
C PRO A 256 4.38 -6.86 -19.67
N GLU A 257 4.95 -5.69 -19.38
CA GLU A 257 6.23 -5.60 -18.68
C GLU A 257 6.11 -6.03 -17.21
N MET A 258 5.01 -5.65 -16.54
CA MET A 258 4.73 -6.14 -15.20
C MET A 258 4.50 -7.65 -15.17
N ASP A 259 3.79 -8.20 -16.16
CA ASP A 259 3.55 -9.65 -16.28
C ASP A 259 4.83 -10.43 -16.60
N GLU A 260 5.74 -9.88 -17.41
CA GLU A 260 7.05 -10.50 -17.63
C GLU A 260 7.79 -10.65 -16.30
N ALA A 261 7.75 -9.62 -15.45
CA ALA A 261 8.40 -9.61 -14.14
C ALA A 261 7.69 -10.47 -13.08
N LEU A 262 6.36 -10.59 -13.13
CA LEU A 262 5.55 -11.29 -12.13
C LEU A 262 5.24 -12.73 -12.51
N HIS A 263 4.88 -12.97 -13.76
CA HIS A 263 4.40 -14.25 -14.31
C HIS A 263 5.46 -14.96 -15.15
N GLY A 264 6.49 -14.25 -15.59
CA GLY A 264 7.59 -14.80 -16.41
C GLY A 264 7.29 -14.81 -17.91
N GLN A 265 6.29 -14.05 -18.35
CA GLN A 265 5.93 -13.89 -19.76
C GLN A 265 5.23 -12.54 -19.97
N SER A 266 5.46 -11.91 -21.13
CA SER A 266 4.80 -10.65 -21.51
C SER A 266 3.38 -10.81 -22.07
N ASP A 267 3.00 -12.03 -22.50
CA ASP A 267 1.61 -12.33 -22.85
C ASP A 267 0.73 -12.30 -21.59
N THR A 268 -0.21 -11.34 -21.55
CA THR A 268 -1.05 -11.08 -20.38
C THR A 268 -2.06 -12.18 -20.08
N SER A 269 -2.24 -13.15 -20.99
CA SER A 269 -3.20 -14.25 -20.84
C SER A 269 -3.10 -14.96 -19.49
N LEU A 270 -1.88 -15.18 -18.98
CA LEU A 270 -1.66 -15.83 -17.68
C LEU A 270 -2.12 -14.96 -16.51
N GLY A 271 -1.67 -13.71 -16.46
CA GLY A 271 -2.03 -12.80 -15.38
C GLY A 271 -3.53 -12.48 -15.39
N ASP A 272 -4.14 -12.40 -16.57
CA ASP A 272 -5.58 -12.15 -16.74
C ASP A 272 -6.40 -13.35 -16.25
N ALA A 273 -6.03 -14.58 -16.64
CA ALA A 273 -6.67 -15.80 -16.15
C ALA A 273 -6.51 -15.95 -14.63
N GLU A 274 -5.30 -15.70 -14.10
CA GLU A 274 -5.04 -15.75 -12.65
C GLU A 274 -5.89 -14.75 -11.88
N PHE A 275 -6.03 -13.52 -12.39
CA PHE A 275 -6.87 -12.49 -11.79
C PHE A 275 -8.35 -12.92 -11.73
N GLN A 276 -8.89 -13.46 -12.83
CA GLN A 276 -10.28 -13.94 -12.86
C GLN A 276 -10.49 -15.12 -11.91
N LEU A 277 -9.55 -16.07 -11.86
CA LEU A 277 -9.59 -17.19 -10.91
C LEU A 277 -9.49 -16.73 -9.46
N SER A 278 -8.67 -15.73 -9.18
CA SER A 278 -8.55 -15.11 -7.85
C SER A 278 -9.88 -14.54 -7.38
N ILE A 279 -10.56 -13.75 -8.22
CA ILE A 279 -11.89 -13.20 -7.91
C ILE A 279 -12.92 -14.32 -7.73
N ALA A 280 -12.89 -15.35 -8.58
CA ALA A 280 -13.82 -16.46 -8.50
C ALA A 280 -13.69 -17.25 -7.18
N LEU A 281 -12.46 -17.57 -6.77
CA LEU A 281 -12.20 -18.23 -5.47
C LEU A 281 -12.62 -17.33 -4.30
N TRP A 282 -12.30 -16.05 -4.38
CA TRP A 282 -12.67 -15.10 -3.35
C TRP A 282 -14.19 -14.96 -3.21
N ASN A 283 -14.95 -14.95 -4.32
CA ASN A 283 -16.42 -14.99 -4.31
C ASN A 283 -16.94 -16.17 -3.47
N LYS A 284 -16.37 -17.37 -3.64
CA LYS A 284 -16.77 -18.57 -2.89
C LYS A 284 -16.49 -18.43 -1.41
N VAL A 285 -15.37 -17.82 -1.05
CA VAL A 285 -15.01 -17.55 0.35
C VAL A 285 -16.01 -16.56 0.97
N LEU A 286 -16.34 -15.47 0.27
CA LEU A 286 -17.30 -14.48 0.76
C LEU A 286 -18.72 -15.04 0.84
N ASP A 287 -19.16 -15.82 -0.13
CA ASP A 287 -20.48 -16.48 -0.10
C ASP A 287 -20.60 -17.39 1.13
N LYS A 288 -19.57 -18.18 1.43
CA LYS A 288 -19.58 -19.07 2.60
C LYS A 288 -19.64 -18.27 3.91
N ALA A 289 -18.84 -17.20 4.03
CA ALA A 289 -18.84 -16.36 5.21
C ALA A 289 -20.16 -15.60 5.42
N THR A 290 -20.72 -15.02 4.35
CA THR A 290 -21.99 -14.29 4.40
C THR A 290 -23.21 -15.20 4.57
N ALA A 291 -23.12 -16.48 4.16
CA ALA A 291 -24.13 -17.48 4.50
C ALA A 291 -24.11 -17.85 5.98
N LYS A 292 -22.91 -17.98 6.60
CA LYS A 292 -22.77 -18.25 8.04
C LYS A 292 -23.17 -17.06 8.91
N PHE A 293 -22.84 -15.85 8.45
CA PHE A 293 -23.11 -14.59 9.17
C PHE A 293 -23.95 -13.64 8.29
N PRO A 294 -25.24 -13.95 8.08
CA PRO A 294 -26.09 -13.17 7.19
C PRO A 294 -26.31 -11.76 7.73
N LYS A 295 -26.22 -10.77 6.83
CA LYS A 295 -26.48 -9.34 7.10
C LYS A 295 -25.65 -8.73 8.24
N LYS A 296 -24.47 -9.30 8.52
CA LYS A 296 -23.51 -8.75 9.48
C LYS A 296 -22.26 -8.23 8.77
N SER A 297 -21.68 -7.16 9.30
CA SER A 297 -20.34 -6.75 8.91
C SER A 297 -19.31 -7.74 9.46
N LEU A 298 -18.29 -8.04 8.67
CA LEU A 298 -17.26 -9.04 9.01
C LEU A 298 -15.87 -8.42 8.92
N ARG A 299 -14.98 -8.83 9.82
CA ARG A 299 -13.54 -8.58 9.69
C ARG A 299 -12.86 -9.86 9.22
N PHE A 300 -12.12 -9.75 8.13
CA PHE A 300 -11.40 -10.87 7.55
C PHE A 300 -9.90 -10.77 7.74
N HIS A 301 -9.24 -11.91 7.84
CA HIS A 301 -7.80 -12.07 7.68
C HIS A 301 -7.50 -13.18 6.69
N PHE A 302 -6.59 -12.92 5.74
CA PHE A 302 -6.12 -13.85 4.72
C PHE A 302 -4.62 -14.06 4.86
N GLU A 303 -4.18 -15.31 4.84
CA GLU A 303 -2.76 -15.63 4.88
C GLU A 303 -2.44 -16.89 4.08
N THR A 304 -1.88 -16.70 2.88
CA THR A 304 -1.23 -17.77 2.13
C THR A 304 0.05 -18.19 2.84
N ARG A 305 0.23 -19.49 3.05
CA ARG A 305 1.40 -20.08 3.70
C ARG A 305 2.34 -20.64 2.64
N ASP A 306 3.63 -20.36 2.81
CA ASP A 306 4.72 -20.90 2.00
C ASP A 306 5.14 -22.25 2.59
N ALA A 307 4.40 -23.30 2.19
CA ALA A 307 4.61 -24.68 2.57
C ALA A 307 4.88 -25.52 1.32
N GLN A 308 5.33 -26.77 1.47
CA GLN A 308 5.59 -27.67 0.33
C GLN A 308 4.41 -27.75 -0.65
N THR A 309 3.19 -27.74 -0.12
CA THR A 309 1.97 -27.46 -0.88
C THR A 309 1.36 -26.19 -0.30
N PRO A 310 1.35 -25.07 -1.06
CA PRO A 310 0.76 -23.83 -0.59
C PRO A 310 -0.73 -23.99 -0.27
N PHE A 311 -1.15 -23.33 0.80
CA PHE A 311 -2.54 -23.25 1.22
C PHE A 311 -2.78 -21.87 1.84
N MET A 312 -4.04 -21.48 2.02
CA MET A 312 -4.41 -20.19 2.59
C MET A 312 -5.27 -20.36 3.83
N TYR A 313 -4.86 -19.73 4.93
CA TYR A 313 -5.74 -19.52 6.08
C TYR A 313 -6.66 -18.33 5.82
N ILE A 314 -7.93 -18.50 6.17
CA ILE A 314 -8.96 -17.48 6.05
C ILE A 314 -9.73 -17.44 7.36
N PHE A 315 -9.78 -16.28 7.99
CA PHE A 315 -10.53 -16.04 9.23
C PHE A 315 -11.57 -14.96 8.98
N ALA A 316 -12.77 -15.14 9.51
CA ALA A 316 -13.84 -14.15 9.49
C ALA A 316 -14.58 -14.14 10.83
N GLU A 317 -14.69 -12.96 11.43
CA GLU A 317 -15.48 -12.73 12.64
C GLU A 317 -16.50 -11.60 12.41
N PRO A 318 -17.72 -11.69 12.96
CA PRO A 318 -18.64 -10.57 13.00
C PRO A 318 -18.07 -9.40 13.78
N VAL A 319 -18.30 -8.19 13.27
CA VAL A 319 -17.91 -6.93 13.92
C VAL A 319 -19.04 -5.91 13.85
N THR A 320 -19.18 -5.07 14.87
CA THR A 320 -20.12 -3.94 14.86
C THR A 320 -19.51 -2.70 14.21
N ASP A 321 -20.34 -1.70 13.88
CA ASP A 321 -19.85 -0.45 13.33
C ASP A 321 -18.99 0.34 14.33
N GLU A 322 -19.28 0.23 15.63
CA GLU A 322 -18.47 0.82 16.71
C GLU A 322 -17.08 0.17 16.78
N GLU A 323 -17.00 -1.15 16.65
CA GLU A 323 -15.72 -1.87 16.63
C GLU A 323 -14.90 -1.54 15.39
N ILE A 324 -15.55 -1.50 14.21
CA ILE A 324 -14.91 -1.06 12.97
C ILE A 324 -14.36 0.35 13.16
N HIS A 325 -15.16 1.27 13.71
CA HIS A 325 -14.73 2.63 13.96
C HIS A 325 -13.53 2.70 14.89
N ALA A 326 -13.58 2.02 16.05
CA ALA A 326 -12.48 1.99 17.02
C ALA A 326 -11.18 1.42 16.43
N ILE A 327 -11.26 0.37 15.60
CA ILE A 327 -10.09 -0.22 14.92
C ILE A 327 -9.53 0.76 13.87
N GLN A 328 -10.39 1.39 13.08
CA GLN A 328 -10.02 2.31 12.01
C GLN A 328 -9.44 3.63 12.55
N THR A 329 -9.85 4.09 13.75
CA THR A 329 -9.38 5.34 14.35
C THR A 329 -8.25 5.19 15.36
N LYS A 330 -7.83 3.96 15.66
CA LYS A 330 -6.80 3.61 16.65
C LYS A 330 -5.52 4.45 16.58
N ASN A 331 -5.07 4.78 15.37
CA ASN A 331 -3.84 5.55 15.15
C ASN A 331 -4.09 6.98 14.63
N SER A 332 -5.35 7.42 14.49
CA SER A 332 -5.70 8.70 13.84
C SER A 332 -5.04 9.89 14.52
N GLU A 333 -5.08 9.98 15.86
CA GLU A 333 -4.45 11.08 16.60
C GLU A 333 -2.93 11.18 16.34
N LYS A 334 -2.24 10.03 16.29
CA LYS A 334 -0.80 9.97 15.99
C LYS A 334 -0.52 10.37 14.54
N ILE A 335 -1.39 9.97 13.62
CA ILE A 335 -1.32 10.33 12.20
C ILE A 335 -1.48 11.84 12.03
N GLU A 336 -2.50 12.41 12.65
CA GLU A 336 -2.77 13.84 12.62
C GLU A 336 -1.66 14.66 13.26
N ALA A 337 -1.16 14.26 14.44
CA ALA A 337 -0.08 14.97 15.12
C ALA A 337 1.20 15.02 14.25
N TYR A 338 1.54 13.89 13.61
CA TYR A 338 2.66 13.85 12.67
C TYR A 338 2.40 14.71 11.43
N GLN A 339 1.19 14.65 10.85
CA GLN A 339 0.82 15.49 9.71
C GLN A 339 0.90 16.97 10.06
N ARG A 340 0.41 17.40 11.23
CA ARG A 340 0.55 18.78 11.69
C ARG A 340 2.02 19.18 11.82
N ARG A 341 2.87 18.34 12.40
CA ARG A 341 4.32 18.62 12.51
C ARG A 341 4.98 18.85 11.15
N ILE A 342 4.65 18.03 10.15
CA ILE A 342 5.29 18.05 8.83
C ILE A 342 4.69 19.13 7.92
N LEU A 343 3.38 19.36 7.98
CA LEU A 343 2.65 20.24 7.07
C LEU A 343 2.45 21.67 7.61
N ASN A 344 2.40 21.84 8.94
CA ASN A 344 2.22 23.13 9.60
C ASN A 344 3.49 23.45 10.40
N LEU A 345 4.49 24.01 9.72
CA LEU A 345 5.57 24.70 10.42
C LEU A 345 5.04 26.04 10.97
N THR A 346 4.56 26.04 12.22
CA THR A 346 4.70 27.23 13.05
C THR A 346 6.21 27.49 13.18
N PRO A 347 6.71 28.73 12.99
CA PRO A 347 8.13 29.00 13.18
C PRO A 347 8.53 28.56 14.60
N ILE A 348 9.50 27.66 14.70
CA ILE A 348 10.19 27.43 15.96
C ILE A 348 11.06 28.67 16.14
N GLU A 349 10.60 29.63 16.94
CA GLU A 349 11.51 30.61 17.53
C GLU A 349 12.46 29.81 18.43
N GLU A 350 13.71 29.70 18.01
CA GLU A 350 14.81 29.28 18.87
C GLU A 350 14.99 30.35 19.96
N THR A 351 14.27 30.23 21.08
CA THR A 351 14.62 30.97 22.29
C THR A 351 15.62 30.17 23.11
N GLU A 352 16.89 30.55 22.98
CA GLU A 352 17.97 30.33 23.95
C GLU A 352 17.48 30.58 25.40
N PRO A 353 17.87 29.76 26.39
CA PRO A 353 17.46 29.95 27.77
C PRO A 353 18.32 31.04 28.42
N SER A 354 17.78 32.25 28.56
CA SER A 354 18.36 33.29 29.43
C SER A 354 17.72 33.25 30.82
N SER A 355 18.59 33.34 31.83
CA SER A 355 18.37 33.07 33.24
C SER A 355 17.79 34.25 34.06
N SER A 356 16.75 33.93 34.86
CA SER A 356 16.43 34.46 36.23
C SER A 356 15.80 35.87 36.38
N PRO A 357 15.15 36.20 37.53
CA PRO A 357 14.00 35.53 38.17
C PRO A 357 12.88 36.49 38.68
N ALA A 358 11.68 35.91 38.90
CA ALA A 358 10.60 36.25 39.87
C ALA A 358 9.90 37.64 39.86
N VAL A 359 8.56 37.65 39.79
CA VAL A 359 7.60 38.10 40.84
C VAL A 359 6.21 37.48 40.57
N LEU A 360 5.52 37.10 41.66
CA LEU A 360 4.17 36.52 41.77
C LEU A 360 3.05 37.54 41.56
N GLU A 361 1.89 37.11 41.02
CA GLU A 361 0.58 37.38 41.64
C GLU A 361 -0.57 36.53 41.05
N LYS A 362 -1.51 36.15 41.94
CA LYS A 362 -2.72 35.34 41.71
C LYS A 362 -3.90 36.19 41.24
N ALA A 363 -4.81 35.62 40.45
CA ALA A 363 -6.26 35.81 40.61
C ALA A 363 -7.10 34.76 39.86
N GLU A 364 -8.12 34.24 40.56
CA GLU A 364 -9.15 33.30 40.12
C GLU A 364 -10.29 34.01 39.37
N SER A 365 -11.00 33.30 38.46
CA SER A 365 -12.47 33.06 38.49
C SER A 365 -13.09 32.77 37.10
N GLN A 366 -13.96 31.74 37.08
CA GLN A 366 -14.91 31.29 36.04
C GLN A 366 -16.13 32.26 35.90
N PRO A 367 -17.17 32.10 35.00
CA PRO A 367 -17.63 30.87 34.31
C PRO A 367 -18.22 30.98 32.86
N SER A 368 -18.45 29.79 32.30
CA SER A 368 -19.51 29.35 31.35
C SER A 368 -19.72 30.03 29.98
N SER A 369 -19.65 29.21 28.92
CA SER A 369 -20.83 28.90 28.08
C SER A 369 -20.50 27.79 27.07
N THR A 370 -21.34 26.76 27.02
CA THR A 370 -21.45 25.79 25.91
C THR A 370 -22.01 26.53 24.68
N PRO A 371 -21.64 26.15 23.44
CA PRO A 371 -22.45 25.14 22.77
C PRO A 371 -21.68 24.19 21.81
N GLU A 372 -22.36 23.06 21.58
CA GLU A 372 -22.42 22.31 20.32
C GLU A 372 -21.24 21.43 19.86
N ILE A 373 -21.49 20.14 20.04
CA ILE A 373 -20.81 18.99 19.48
C ILE A 373 -20.89 19.05 17.95
N LYS A 374 -19.77 19.36 17.29
CA LYS A 374 -19.50 18.93 15.92
C LYS A 374 -18.66 17.67 16.00
N THR A 375 -19.24 16.56 15.54
CA THR A 375 -18.53 15.31 15.29
C THR A 375 -17.59 15.51 14.11
N ASP A 376 -16.40 16.03 14.38
CA ASP A 376 -15.31 16.11 13.41
C ASP A 376 -14.46 14.85 13.57
N VAL A 377 -14.70 13.87 12.70
CA VAL A 377 -13.83 12.69 12.55
C VAL A 377 -12.99 12.93 11.31
N THR A 378 -11.83 13.53 11.50
CA THR A 378 -10.76 13.67 10.51
C THR A 378 -10.24 12.30 10.14
N SER A 379 -10.75 11.74 9.04
CA SER A 379 -10.33 10.43 8.54
C SER A 379 -9.16 10.58 7.55
N GLY A 380 -8.05 9.89 7.84
CA GLY A 380 -6.81 9.92 7.07
C GLY A 380 -7.00 9.49 5.61
N LYS A 381 -6.70 10.42 4.70
CA LYS A 381 -6.83 10.30 3.24
C LYS A 381 -5.71 9.45 2.65
N GLU A 382 -6.00 8.23 2.19
CA GLU A 382 -5.05 7.44 1.40
C GLU A 382 -4.84 8.07 0.01
N ALA A 383 -3.62 8.51 -0.26
CA ALA A 383 -3.04 8.48 -1.59
C ALA A 383 -1.91 7.46 -1.57
N GLN A 384 -1.98 6.50 -2.47
CA GLN A 384 -1.09 5.36 -2.45
C GLN A 384 0.22 5.71 -3.16
N ALA A 385 1.09 6.46 -2.48
CA ALA A 385 2.52 6.22 -2.61
C ALA A 385 2.76 4.81 -2.05
N ALA A 386 3.22 3.90 -2.89
CA ALA A 386 3.45 2.52 -2.48
C ALA A 386 4.45 2.51 -1.31
N GLN A 387 3.97 2.11 -0.13
CA GLN A 387 4.81 1.88 1.04
C GLN A 387 5.64 0.62 0.79
N GLU A 388 6.80 0.80 0.18
CA GLU A 388 7.72 -0.28 -0.17
C GLU A 388 9.01 -0.15 0.61
N SER A 389 8.98 -0.57 1.87
CA SER A 389 10.20 -0.83 2.61
C SER A 389 10.79 -2.17 2.13
N SER A 390 11.90 -2.12 1.42
CA SER A 390 12.71 -3.31 1.09
C SER A 390 13.56 -3.68 2.32
N PRO A 391 13.72 -4.97 2.67
CA PRO A 391 14.67 -5.34 3.72
C PRO A 391 16.12 -5.02 3.27
N PRO A 392 17.05 -4.77 4.22
CA PRO A 392 18.46 -4.56 3.88
C PRO A 392 19.02 -5.78 3.12
N PRO A 393 19.91 -5.58 2.14
CA PRO A 393 20.52 -6.70 1.43
C PRO A 393 21.39 -7.49 2.41
N THR A 394 21.04 -8.75 2.64
CA THR A 394 21.84 -9.68 3.45
C THR A 394 23.07 -10.06 2.63
N THR A 395 24.26 -9.79 3.15
CA THR A 395 25.50 -10.35 2.61
C THR A 395 25.47 -11.88 2.73
N THR A 396 25.81 -12.54 1.63
CA THR A 396 25.91 -13.99 1.42
C THR A 396 26.58 -14.73 2.57
N ASP A 397 25.86 -15.67 3.18
CA ASP A 397 26.24 -17.09 3.27
C ASP A 397 25.18 -17.87 4.07
N GLN A 398 24.10 -18.33 3.42
CA GLN A 398 23.36 -19.51 3.90
C GLN A 398 22.82 -20.34 2.71
N LYS A 399 23.28 -21.58 2.68
CA LYS A 399 22.92 -22.68 1.76
C LYS A 399 21.47 -23.15 2.04
N PRO A 400 20.71 -23.67 1.05
CA PRO A 400 19.28 -23.90 1.23
C PRO A 400 18.94 -25.14 2.07
N ALA A 401 17.93 -24.94 2.94
CA ALA A 401 17.00 -25.81 3.64
C ALA A 401 17.31 -27.32 3.83
N ALA A 402 17.24 -27.74 5.10
CA ALA A 402 16.70 -29.05 5.47
C ALA A 402 15.38 -28.83 6.21
N ALA A 403 14.35 -29.58 5.80
CA ALA A 403 13.01 -29.56 6.37
C ALA A 403 13.02 -29.87 7.88
N SER A 404 12.31 -29.07 8.67
CA SER A 404 12.00 -29.40 10.06
C SER A 404 10.49 -29.61 10.20
N THR A 405 10.13 -30.87 10.47
CA THR A 405 8.86 -31.31 11.02
C THR A 405 8.59 -30.61 12.35
N ASP A 406 7.52 -29.82 12.43
CA ASP A 406 7.04 -29.25 13.69
C ASP A 406 6.18 -30.28 14.44
N SER A 407 6.72 -30.77 15.56
CA SER A 407 5.96 -31.33 16.69
C SER A 407 6.18 -30.41 17.90
N PRO A 408 5.17 -30.22 18.77
CA PRO A 408 5.19 -29.15 19.76
C PRO A 408 6.08 -29.55 20.94
N SER A 409 7.14 -28.80 21.20
CA SER A 409 7.87 -28.86 22.47
C SER A 409 7.52 -27.63 23.31
N ALA A 410 6.96 -27.92 24.49
CA ALA A 410 6.60 -26.95 25.50
C ALA A 410 7.85 -26.34 26.13
N GLU A 411 7.88 -25.02 26.32
CA GLU A 411 8.63 -24.43 27.42
C GLU A 411 8.18 -23.01 27.80
N SER A 412 7.89 -22.89 29.10
CA SER A 412 8.02 -21.73 30.00
C SER A 412 7.16 -20.47 29.79
N THR A 413 6.21 -20.34 30.72
CA THR A 413 5.37 -19.20 31.08
C THR A 413 6.17 -17.98 31.60
N PRO A 414 5.77 -16.75 31.26
CA PRO A 414 5.96 -15.59 32.13
C PRO A 414 4.63 -15.18 32.82
N ALA A 415 4.77 -14.64 34.03
CA ALA A 415 3.71 -14.24 34.96
C ALA A 415 2.82 -13.08 34.44
N PRO A 416 1.60 -12.88 35.01
CA PRO A 416 0.52 -12.16 34.34
C PRO A 416 0.53 -10.64 34.59
N GLU A 417 0.45 -9.87 33.51
CA GLU A 417 0.01 -8.47 33.55
C GLU A 417 -1.53 -8.39 33.48
N GLN A 418 -2.06 -7.28 33.99
CA GLN A 418 -3.41 -7.08 34.54
C GLN A 418 -4.57 -7.44 33.59
N GLN A 419 -5.59 -8.02 34.22
CA GLN A 419 -6.83 -8.56 33.64
C GLN A 419 -7.64 -7.51 32.87
N ALA A 420 -7.70 -7.64 31.55
CA ALA A 420 -8.93 -7.37 30.81
C ALA A 420 -9.87 -8.57 31.01
N GLN A 421 -11.16 -8.31 31.24
CA GLN A 421 -12.15 -9.38 31.35
C GLN A 421 -12.13 -10.25 30.08
N PRO A 422 -12.28 -11.59 30.20
CA PRO A 422 -12.41 -12.43 29.03
C PRO A 422 -13.77 -12.16 28.39
N ASP A 423 -13.78 -11.44 27.26
CA ASP A 423 -14.91 -11.42 26.35
C ASP A 423 -15.31 -12.88 26.05
N GLU A 424 -16.62 -13.15 25.95
CA GLU A 424 -17.11 -14.44 25.47
C GLU A 424 -16.40 -14.84 24.18
N PRO A 425 -16.10 -16.13 23.96
CA PRO A 425 -15.40 -16.58 22.77
C PRO A 425 -16.18 -16.15 21.53
N ARG A 426 -15.65 -15.15 20.80
CA ARG A 426 -16.27 -14.60 19.61
C ARG A 426 -16.49 -15.68 18.57
N ASP A 427 -17.65 -15.62 17.91
CA ASP A 427 -17.99 -16.49 16.79
C ASP A 427 -16.97 -16.32 15.65
N LEU A 428 -16.14 -17.33 15.45
CA LEU A 428 -15.09 -17.34 14.43
C LEU A 428 -15.43 -18.35 13.32
N LEU A 429 -15.35 -17.91 12.07
CA LEU A 429 -15.20 -18.79 10.92
C LEU A 429 -13.72 -18.85 10.56
N ALA A 430 -13.09 -19.99 10.85
CA ALA A 430 -11.74 -20.29 10.40
C ALA A 430 -11.79 -21.33 9.30
N MET A 431 -11.06 -21.10 8.21
CA MET A 431 -11.03 -21.99 7.06
C MET A 431 -9.61 -22.14 6.52
N THR A 432 -9.35 -23.29 5.91
CA THR A 432 -8.17 -23.55 5.10
C THR A 432 -8.60 -23.78 3.65
N LEU A 433 -8.03 -23.00 2.73
CA LEU A 433 -8.21 -23.16 1.29
C LEU A 433 -6.98 -23.85 0.70
N ILE A 434 -7.19 -24.99 0.03
CA ILE A 434 -6.19 -25.72 -0.74
C ILE A 434 -6.64 -25.77 -2.20
N ILE A 435 -5.70 -25.69 -3.14
CA ILE A 435 -5.99 -25.76 -4.57
C ILE A 435 -5.15 -26.81 -5.29
N LYS A 436 -5.62 -27.21 -6.49
CA LYS A 436 -4.85 -27.94 -7.48
C LYS A 436 -5.06 -27.29 -8.85
N ASN A 437 -3.96 -26.87 -9.47
CA ASN A 437 -3.99 -26.30 -10.81
C ASN A 437 -4.06 -27.41 -11.86
N LYS A 438 -4.92 -27.22 -12.86
CA LYS A 438 -5.05 -28.12 -14.00
C LYS A 438 -5.06 -27.31 -15.29
N VAL A 439 -4.06 -27.52 -16.14
CA VAL A 439 -3.93 -26.84 -17.43
C VAL A 439 -4.08 -27.87 -18.55
N ASN A 440 -4.98 -27.61 -19.50
CA ASN A 440 -5.24 -28.50 -20.65
C ASN A 440 -5.48 -29.96 -20.26
N GLY A 441 -6.15 -30.19 -19.13
CA GLY A 441 -6.44 -31.55 -18.65
C GLY A 441 -5.40 -32.15 -17.70
N PHE A 442 -4.23 -31.53 -17.50
CA PHE A 442 -3.13 -32.08 -16.70
C PHE A 442 -2.89 -31.28 -15.43
N TYR A 443 -2.64 -31.98 -14.31
CA TYR A 443 -2.25 -31.32 -13.06
C TYR A 443 -0.84 -30.75 -13.16
N VAL A 444 -0.71 -29.50 -12.77
CA VAL A 444 0.57 -28.77 -12.72
C VAL A 444 0.69 -28.08 -11.37
N GLU A 445 1.92 -27.78 -10.94
CA GLU A 445 2.12 -26.94 -9.75
C GLU A 445 1.54 -25.54 -9.98
N ARG A 446 1.87 -24.96 -11.14
CA ARG A 446 1.37 -23.69 -11.65
C ARG A 446 1.46 -23.67 -13.18
N PRO A 447 0.65 -22.87 -13.89
CA PRO A 447 0.81 -22.69 -15.33
C PRO A 447 2.17 -22.05 -15.65
N ASN A 448 2.83 -22.42 -16.73
CA ASN A 448 3.98 -21.71 -17.28
C ASN A 448 3.79 -21.63 -18.80
N GLU A 449 4.25 -20.54 -19.43
CA GLU A 449 4.08 -20.31 -20.87
C GLU A 449 2.60 -20.41 -21.32
N TYR A 450 1.69 -19.91 -20.49
CA TYR A 450 0.24 -20.03 -20.68
C TYR A 450 -0.25 -19.05 -21.74
N ARG A 451 -1.04 -19.56 -22.69
CA ARG A 451 -1.59 -18.81 -23.81
C ARG A 451 -3.11 -18.69 -23.69
N SER A 452 -3.69 -17.73 -24.40
CA SER A 452 -5.14 -17.57 -24.49
C SER A 452 -5.90 -18.79 -25.05
N THR A 453 -5.21 -19.71 -25.72
CA THR A 453 -5.76 -20.99 -26.20
C THR A 453 -5.78 -22.09 -25.16
N ASP A 454 -5.06 -21.94 -24.05
CA ASP A 454 -4.97 -22.93 -22.98
C ASP A 454 -6.16 -22.81 -22.02
N ASP A 455 -6.60 -23.95 -21.48
CA ASP A 455 -7.65 -24.00 -20.47
C ASP A 455 -7.03 -24.20 -19.08
N TRP A 456 -7.20 -23.21 -18.19
CA TRP A 456 -6.78 -23.31 -16.79
C TRP A 456 -7.99 -23.46 -15.87
N THR A 457 -8.10 -24.64 -15.26
CA THR A 457 -9.10 -24.95 -14.24
C THR A 457 -8.44 -25.13 -12.88
N VAL A 458 -9.10 -24.68 -11.83
CA VAL A 458 -8.64 -24.81 -10.44
C VAL A 458 -9.62 -25.66 -9.66
N GLN A 459 -9.16 -26.80 -9.19
CA GLN A 459 -9.88 -27.55 -8.15
C GLN A 459 -9.52 -26.96 -6.80
N TRP A 460 -10.50 -26.81 -5.92
CA TRP A 460 -10.30 -26.21 -4.62
C TRP A 460 -11.09 -26.96 -3.55
N GLU A 461 -10.56 -26.92 -2.32
CA GLU A 461 -11.19 -27.45 -1.12
C GLU A 461 -11.12 -26.39 -0.03
N LEU A 462 -12.27 -26.11 0.60
CA LEU A 462 -12.41 -25.11 1.67
C LEU A 462 -12.90 -25.77 2.95
N THR A 463 -11.96 -26.09 3.83
CA THR A 463 -12.19 -26.89 5.04
C THR A 463 -12.32 -25.97 6.25
N GLU A 464 -13.37 -26.14 7.04
CA GLU A 464 -13.55 -25.38 8.28
C GLU A 464 -12.69 -25.95 9.41
N LEU A 465 -12.12 -25.04 10.20
CA LEU A 465 -11.38 -25.36 11.41
C LEU A 465 -12.27 -25.03 12.62
N HIS A 466 -12.26 -25.91 13.62
CA HIS A 466 -13.11 -25.80 14.79
C HIS A 466 -12.30 -25.89 16.10
N GLY A 467 -12.92 -25.42 17.18
CA GLY A 467 -12.37 -25.53 18.54
C GLY A 467 -11.16 -24.64 18.83
N PRO A 468 -10.40 -24.92 19.91
CA PRO A 468 -9.29 -24.08 20.37
C PRO A 468 -8.17 -23.88 19.35
N GLN A 469 -7.99 -24.84 18.43
CA GLN A 469 -6.99 -24.76 17.38
C GLN A 469 -7.27 -23.59 16.43
N ALA A 470 -8.54 -23.36 16.06
CA ALA A 470 -8.93 -22.25 15.18
C ALA A 470 -8.56 -20.89 15.78
N GLN A 471 -8.84 -20.70 17.07
CA GLN A 471 -8.51 -19.48 17.81
C GLN A 471 -7.00 -19.27 17.92
N SER A 472 -6.24 -20.33 18.22
CA SER A 472 -4.77 -20.27 18.29
C SER A 472 -4.16 -19.87 16.94
N LEU A 473 -4.64 -20.45 15.84
CA LEU A 473 -4.20 -20.11 14.49
C LEU A 473 -4.55 -18.67 14.11
N TYR A 474 -5.75 -18.20 14.51
CA TYR A 474 -6.16 -16.82 14.29
C TYR A 474 -5.27 -15.82 15.04
N ALA A 475 -5.06 -16.05 16.34
CA ALA A 475 -4.15 -15.23 17.15
C ALA A 475 -2.72 -15.22 16.59
N ALA A 476 -2.24 -16.36 16.08
CA ALA A 476 -0.93 -16.44 15.43
C ALA A 476 -0.87 -15.64 14.11
N CYS A 477 -1.96 -15.63 13.32
CA CYS A 477 -2.09 -14.80 12.12
C CYS A 477 -2.04 -13.31 12.46
N GLN A 478 -2.83 -12.87 13.45
CA GLN A 478 -2.84 -11.49 13.93
C GLN A 478 -1.46 -11.06 14.45
N LYS A 479 -0.78 -11.91 15.23
CA LYS A 479 0.58 -11.64 15.72
C LYS A 479 1.60 -11.51 14.59
N ARG A 480 1.51 -12.33 13.54
CA ARG A 480 2.38 -12.20 12.35
C ARG A 480 2.11 -10.90 11.61
N ARG A 481 0.85 -10.52 11.44
CA ARG A 481 0.45 -9.24 10.83
C ARG A 481 0.97 -8.06 11.64
N GLN A 482 0.73 -8.04 12.95
CA GLN A 482 1.23 -7.01 13.86
C GLN A 482 2.75 -6.90 13.80
N LYS A 483 3.48 -8.01 13.94
CA LYS A 483 4.95 -8.01 13.85
C LYS A 483 5.43 -7.45 12.51
N ALA A 484 4.72 -7.77 11.42
CA ALA A 484 5.12 -7.34 10.10
C ALA A 484 4.93 -5.82 9.88
N LEU A 485 3.86 -5.24 10.43
CA LEU A 485 3.45 -3.86 10.20
C LEU A 485 3.95 -2.88 11.28
N ALA A 486 4.07 -3.34 12.53
CA ALA A 486 4.59 -2.53 13.63
C ALA A 486 6.12 -2.41 13.58
N GLY A 487 6.82 -3.48 13.16
CA GLY A 487 8.26 -3.52 12.97
C GLY A 487 8.67 -2.87 11.64
N ARG A 488 8.52 -1.56 11.54
CA ARG A 488 9.21 -0.77 10.53
C ARG A 488 10.66 -0.68 11.00
N GLY A 489 11.64 -0.85 10.12
CA GLY A 489 13.08 -0.75 10.45
C GLY A 489 13.54 0.65 10.87
N GLU A 490 12.64 1.39 11.53
CA GLU A 490 12.72 2.75 12.04
C GLU A 490 13.28 2.78 13.47
N ASP A 491 13.34 1.63 14.15
CA ASP A 491 13.94 1.49 15.48
C ASP A 491 15.44 1.20 15.36
N GLU A 492 16.25 2.05 16.00
CA GLU A 492 17.71 1.92 16.09
C GLU A 492 18.20 0.67 16.86
N SER A 493 17.33 -0.31 17.12
CA SER A 493 17.64 -1.49 17.92
C SER A 493 18.20 -2.67 17.10
N ASP A 494 17.95 -2.73 15.79
CA ASP A 494 18.54 -3.77 14.92
C ASP A 494 19.84 -3.27 14.27
N ILE A 495 20.96 -3.90 14.67
CA ILE A 495 22.32 -3.51 14.29
C ILE A 495 22.50 -3.49 12.76
N ALA A 496 21.86 -4.40 12.02
CA ALA A 496 21.99 -4.48 10.57
C ALA A 496 21.20 -3.37 9.86
N ALA A 497 19.97 -3.08 10.32
CA ALA A 497 19.16 -1.97 9.82
C ALA A 497 19.88 -0.63 10.05
N ASN A 498 20.53 -0.48 11.21
CA ASN A 498 21.35 0.67 11.53
C ASN A 498 22.50 0.90 10.54
N VAL A 499 23.25 -0.13 10.16
CA VAL A 499 24.37 0.03 9.21
C VAL A 499 23.87 0.43 7.83
N TYR A 500 22.78 -0.20 7.36
CA TYR A 500 22.20 0.11 6.06
C TYR A 500 21.64 1.53 6.00
N ILE A 501 20.87 1.94 7.02
CA ILE A 501 20.33 3.31 7.10
C ILE A 501 21.46 4.34 7.21
N ARG A 502 22.49 4.10 8.03
CA ARG A 502 23.66 5.00 8.10
C ARG A 502 24.34 5.17 6.74
N LYS A 503 24.51 4.08 5.98
CA LYS A 503 25.06 4.14 4.63
C LYS A 503 24.19 4.99 3.69
N LEU A 504 22.86 4.83 3.74
CA LEU A 504 21.94 5.64 2.93
C LEU A 504 21.99 7.13 3.32
N ARG A 505 22.07 7.44 4.62
CA ARG A 505 22.25 8.81 5.11
C ARG A 505 23.59 9.41 4.66
N ASP A 506 24.67 8.62 4.67
CA ASP A 506 25.99 9.06 4.19
C ASP A 506 26.02 9.30 2.67
N ILE A 507 25.37 8.44 1.89
CA ILE A 507 25.16 8.67 0.45
C ILE A 507 24.39 9.98 0.25
N SER A 508 23.29 10.17 0.96
CA SER A 508 22.46 11.37 0.87
C SER A 508 23.24 12.64 1.24
N ARG A 509 24.10 12.59 2.27
CA ARG A 509 24.96 13.73 2.64
C ARG A 509 25.94 14.10 1.52
N ARG A 510 26.52 13.11 0.84
CA ARG A 510 27.40 13.34 -0.32
C ARG A 510 26.62 13.87 -1.53
N GLY A 511 25.43 13.34 -1.77
CA GLY A 511 24.55 13.78 -2.86
C GLY A 511 24.09 15.24 -2.69
N ARG A 512 23.82 15.71 -1.46
CA ARG A 512 23.58 17.14 -1.21
C ARG A 512 24.73 18.05 -1.65
N LYS A 513 25.97 17.68 -1.32
CA LYS A 513 27.16 18.45 -1.74
C LYS A 513 27.28 18.48 -3.26
N TYR A 514 27.10 17.32 -3.89
CA TYR A 514 27.09 17.20 -5.34
C TYR A 514 26.02 18.10 -5.98
N ARG A 515 24.78 18.09 -5.48
CA ARG A 515 23.69 18.92 -6.02
C ARG A 515 23.95 20.41 -5.86
N GLN A 516 24.56 20.84 -4.75
CA GLN A 516 24.98 22.24 -4.58
C GLN A 516 25.99 22.69 -5.64
N GLU A 517 26.94 21.81 -6.00
CA GLU A 517 27.90 22.07 -7.07
C GLU A 517 27.21 22.15 -8.44
N GLU A 518 26.32 21.21 -8.74
CA GLU A 518 25.54 21.20 -9.99
C GLU A 518 24.60 22.42 -10.11
N ASP A 519 23.94 22.83 -9.02
CA ASP A 519 23.08 24.03 -9.01
C ASP A 519 23.89 25.31 -9.28
N LYS A 520 25.14 25.35 -8.82
CA LYS A 520 26.05 26.46 -9.14
C LYS A 520 26.40 26.46 -10.63
N LEU A 521 26.68 25.28 -11.19
CA LEU A 521 26.95 25.13 -12.62
C LEU A 521 25.72 25.50 -13.47
N ASP A 522 24.53 25.08 -13.09
CA ASP A 522 23.27 25.40 -13.79
C ASP A 522 22.99 26.91 -13.76
N LYS A 523 23.29 27.60 -12.65
CA LYS A 523 23.19 29.07 -12.57
C LYS A 523 24.22 29.78 -13.45
N GLU A 524 25.43 29.25 -13.54
CA GLU A 524 26.52 29.85 -14.32
C GLU A 524 26.35 29.63 -15.84
N LYS A 525 25.86 28.45 -16.23
CA LYS A 525 25.81 28.00 -17.64
C LYS A 525 24.40 28.05 -18.24
N GLY A 526 23.38 28.27 -17.42
CA GLY A 526 21.98 28.14 -17.81
C GLY A 526 21.50 26.69 -17.76
N ILE A 527 20.18 26.53 -17.60
CA ILE A 527 19.52 25.21 -17.61
C ILE A 527 19.23 24.84 -19.06
N VAL A 528 19.68 23.67 -19.50
CA VAL A 528 19.35 23.14 -20.82
C VAL A 528 17.95 22.53 -20.78
N VAL A 529 17.01 23.13 -21.50
CA VAL A 529 15.65 22.61 -21.65
C VAL A 529 15.57 21.87 -22.99
N LEU A 530 15.27 20.56 -22.93
CA LEU A 530 15.14 19.74 -24.14
C LEU A 530 13.94 20.23 -24.97
N GLY A 531 14.19 20.83 -26.13
CA GLY A 531 13.17 21.33 -27.05
C GLY A 531 13.14 22.85 -27.24
N GLU A 532 13.80 23.61 -26.36
CA GLU A 532 14.18 24.98 -26.69
C GLU A 532 15.46 24.91 -27.52
N SER A 533 15.42 25.43 -28.75
CA SER A 533 16.61 25.49 -29.59
C SER A 533 17.63 26.43 -28.92
N ALA A 534 18.86 25.95 -28.79
CA ALA A 534 19.98 26.68 -28.15
C ALA A 534 20.24 28.06 -28.75
#